data_AF-A0A9D7GM50-F1
#
_entry.id   AF-A0A9D7GM50-F1
#
_cell.length_a   1.000
_cell.length_b   1.000
_cell.length_c   1.000
_cell.angle_alpha   90.00
_cell.angle_beta   90.00
_cell.angle_gamma   90.00
#
_symmetry.space_group_name_H-M   'P 1'
#
loop_
_entity.id
_entity.type
_entity.pdbx_description
1 polymer ?
#
loop_
_entity_poly.entity_id
_entity_poly.type
_entity_poly.pdbx_seq_one_letter_code
_entity_poly.pdbx_strand_id
1 'polypeptide(L)'
;MNNLLDIFSTRELSLLIWLGLGLTATMFSKSMRDGLGGVLKLIFGKTIGTILLMLTLYASLLLFLLYKLGFWDISLLKDTIFWFCTTALVLLFTINKAKTNNYFKDIIKENLKWVIAIEFIVNFYTFSLVKELLLVPIVIFLALLQGVSQSDKRFIQVSKFLENIFAFIGLGLIAFVVYMTFKNYQEIFIIDNLFSFLLPPLLTILLIPFLYLLAIYINYEDLFVRVNFMTNDRKKNKLLKKEILLNAKLNLSRLTTISKKLNKFDWNHSDNIRSYIQTLTQ
;
A
#
# COMPACT_ATOMS: atom_id res chain seq x y z
N MET A 1 -9.76 32.83 -13.48
CA MET A 1 -8.66 32.23 -12.71
C MET A 1 -9.30 31.67 -11.45
N ASN A 2 -9.88 30.47 -11.54
CA ASN A 2 -10.50 29.83 -10.39
C ASN A 2 -9.37 29.54 -9.40
N ASN A 3 -9.50 30.05 -8.18
CA ASN A 3 -8.43 29.94 -7.20
C ASN A 3 -8.15 28.46 -6.97
N LEU A 4 -6.87 28.05 -6.98
CA LEU A 4 -6.48 26.72 -6.50
C LEU A 4 -7.04 26.42 -5.09
N LEU A 5 -7.38 27.47 -4.34
CA LEU A 5 -8.05 27.46 -3.05
C LEU A 5 -9.48 26.87 -3.06
N ASP A 6 -10.18 26.86 -4.20
CA ASP A 6 -11.57 26.37 -4.28
C ASP A 6 -11.63 24.85 -4.56
N ILE A 7 -10.54 24.26 -5.06
CA ILE A 7 -10.46 22.82 -5.41
C ILE A 7 -9.80 22.00 -4.29
N PHE A 8 -8.80 22.59 -3.62
CA PHE A 8 -8.04 21.91 -2.58
C PHE A 8 -8.47 22.36 -1.19
N SER A 9 -8.60 21.39 -0.29
CA SER A 9 -8.82 21.71 1.13
C SER A 9 -7.58 22.40 1.71
N THR A 10 -7.74 23.15 2.80
CA THR A 10 -6.59 23.82 3.46
C THR A 10 -5.52 22.82 3.92
N ARG A 11 -5.92 21.58 4.23
CA ARG A 11 -5.02 20.49 4.55
C ARG A 11 -4.24 20.00 3.34
N GLU A 12 -4.91 19.75 2.22
CA GLU A 12 -4.27 19.35 0.97
C GLU A 12 -3.29 20.41 0.49
N LEU A 13 -3.67 21.69 0.59
CA LEU A 13 -2.79 22.80 0.27
C LEU A 13 -1.56 22.83 1.19
N SER A 14 -1.74 22.62 2.49
CA SER A 14 -0.62 22.52 3.45
C SER A 14 0.33 21.36 3.10
N LEU A 15 -0.21 20.18 2.78
CA LEU A 15 0.56 19.01 2.36
C LEU A 15 1.33 19.29 1.06
N LEU A 16 0.71 19.95 0.08
CA LEU A 16 1.37 20.33 -1.18
C LEU A 16 2.49 21.35 -0.95
N ILE A 17 2.26 22.35 -0.09
CA ILE A 17 3.29 23.34 0.28
C ILE A 17 4.48 22.62 0.93
N TRP A 18 4.24 21.76 1.92
CA TRP A 18 5.32 21.04 2.60
C TRP A 18 6.02 20.01 1.71
N LEU A 19 5.31 19.35 0.81
CA LEU A 19 5.89 18.45 -0.18
C LEU A 19 6.78 19.24 -1.16
N GLY A 20 6.32 20.39 -1.64
CA GLY A 20 7.12 21.30 -2.46
C GLY A 20 8.38 21.77 -1.73
N LEU A 21 8.24 22.24 -0.48
CA LEU A 21 9.38 22.64 0.35
C LEU A 21 10.35 21.48 0.58
N GLY A 22 9.87 20.28 0.88
CA GLY A 22 10.71 19.09 1.04
C GLY A 22 11.48 18.74 -0.24
N LEU A 23 10.82 18.77 -1.40
CA LEU A 23 11.47 18.54 -2.70
C LEU A 23 12.51 19.62 -3.02
N THR A 24 12.21 20.89 -2.79
CA THR A 24 13.22 21.95 -2.97
C THR A 24 14.38 21.79 -1.98
N ALA A 25 14.10 21.39 -0.73
CA ALA A 25 15.12 21.17 0.29
C ALA A 25 16.14 20.10 -0.15
N THR A 26 15.67 19.04 -0.80
CA THR A 26 16.56 17.99 -1.32
C THR A 26 17.52 18.48 -2.40
N MET A 27 17.19 19.58 -3.10
CA MET A 27 18.06 20.15 -4.14
C MET A 27 19.29 20.88 -3.60
N PHE A 28 19.29 21.25 -2.31
CA PHE A 28 20.42 21.98 -1.70
C PHE A 28 21.62 21.10 -1.36
N SER A 29 21.41 19.81 -1.11
CA SER A 29 22.50 18.87 -0.78
C SER A 29 22.75 17.91 -1.94
N LYS A 30 24.01 17.78 -2.36
CA LYS A 30 24.39 16.79 -3.37
C LYS A 30 24.00 15.37 -2.94
N SER A 31 24.21 15.02 -1.66
CA SER A 31 23.82 13.72 -1.11
C SER A 31 22.31 13.47 -1.21
N MET A 32 21.48 14.48 -0.92
CA MET A 32 20.02 14.34 -1.00
C MET A 32 19.53 14.26 -2.44
N ARG A 33 20.13 15.03 -3.37
CA ARG A 33 19.85 14.93 -4.81
C ARG A 33 20.20 13.55 -5.37
N ASP A 34 21.39 13.03 -5.03
CA ASP A 34 21.83 11.71 -5.47
C ASP A 34 20.92 10.62 -4.88
N GLY A 35 20.49 10.77 -3.63
CA GLY A 35 19.50 9.90 -2.98
C GLY A 35 18.16 9.89 -3.70
N LEU A 36 17.57 11.06 -3.99
CA LEU A 36 16.32 11.15 -4.76
C LEU A 36 16.47 10.60 -6.17
N GLY A 37 17.56 10.93 -6.87
CA GLY A 37 17.85 10.40 -8.20
C GLY A 37 17.96 8.88 -8.20
N GLY A 38 18.59 8.30 -7.16
CA GLY A 38 18.64 6.86 -6.94
C GLY A 38 17.26 6.24 -6.76
N VAL A 39 16.43 6.81 -5.90
CA VAL A 39 15.04 6.34 -5.66
C VAL A 39 14.22 6.40 -6.95
N LEU A 40 14.26 7.52 -7.68
CA LEU A 40 13.54 7.67 -8.94
C LEU A 40 14.02 6.65 -9.98
N LYS A 41 15.33 6.42 -10.09
CA LYS A 41 15.89 5.41 -11.01
C LYS A 41 15.46 3.98 -10.66
N LEU A 42 15.27 3.69 -9.37
CA LEU A 42 14.74 2.39 -8.93
C LEU A 42 13.25 2.24 -9.25
N ILE A 43 12.44 3.26 -8.94
CA ILE A 43 11.00 3.28 -9.21
C ILE A 43 10.73 3.11 -10.71
N PHE A 44 11.45 3.84 -11.56
CA PHE A 44 11.35 3.75 -13.01
C PHE A 44 12.28 2.70 -13.63
N GLY A 45 12.86 1.81 -12.83
CA GLY A 45 13.63 0.67 -13.31
C GLY A 45 12.75 -0.38 -13.99
N LYS A 46 13.33 -1.29 -14.78
CA LYS A 46 12.57 -2.26 -15.59
C LYS A 46 11.57 -3.10 -14.77
N THR A 47 11.95 -3.59 -13.59
CA THR A 47 11.08 -4.45 -12.78
C THR A 47 10.01 -3.66 -12.02
N ILE A 48 10.40 -2.63 -11.25
CA ILE A 48 9.44 -1.84 -10.47
C ILE A 48 8.55 -1.01 -11.40
N GLY A 49 9.12 -0.41 -12.45
CA GLY A 49 8.39 0.38 -13.43
C GLY A 49 7.36 -0.42 -14.22
N THR A 50 7.64 -1.69 -14.57
CA THR A 50 6.64 -2.54 -15.23
C THR A 50 5.48 -2.90 -14.30
N ILE A 51 5.77 -3.21 -13.02
CA ILE A 51 4.73 -3.47 -12.02
C ILE A 51 3.88 -2.22 -11.78
N LEU A 52 4.52 -1.04 -11.66
CA LEU A 52 3.81 0.24 -11.52
C LEU A 52 2.94 0.55 -12.73
N LEU A 53 3.43 0.31 -13.94
CA LEU A 53 2.66 0.49 -15.16
C LEU A 53 1.43 -0.44 -15.20
N MET A 54 1.59 -1.71 -14.79
CA MET A 54 0.45 -2.63 -14.68
C MET A 54 -0.56 -2.17 -13.62
N LEU A 55 -0.08 -1.66 -12.47
CA LEU A 55 -0.94 -1.10 -11.43
C LEU A 55 -1.73 0.10 -11.96
N THR A 56 -1.08 1.03 -12.66
CA THR A 56 -1.73 2.21 -13.25
C THR A 56 -2.76 1.81 -14.30
N LEU A 57 -2.44 0.86 -15.18
CA LEU A 57 -3.39 0.36 -16.19
C LEU A 57 -4.60 -0.31 -15.53
N TYR A 58 -4.38 -1.12 -14.48
CA TYR A 58 -5.46 -1.75 -13.74
C TYR A 58 -6.33 -0.72 -13.01
N ALA A 59 -5.72 0.28 -12.37
CA ALA A 59 -6.45 1.38 -11.74
C ALA A 59 -7.29 2.16 -12.77
N SER A 60 -6.71 2.53 -13.92
CA SER A 60 -7.45 3.20 -15.00
C SER A 60 -8.62 2.37 -15.52
N LEU A 61 -8.46 1.04 -15.61
CA LEU A 61 -9.55 0.14 -15.98
C LEU A 61 -10.67 0.14 -14.92
N LEU A 62 -10.33 0.11 -13.63
CA LEU A 62 -11.31 0.23 -12.55
C LEU A 62 -12.07 1.54 -12.61
N LEU A 63 -11.38 2.67 -12.81
CA LEU A 63 -12.01 3.98 -12.93
C LEU A 63 -12.95 4.05 -14.12
N PHE A 64 -12.55 3.49 -15.26
CA PHE A 64 -13.42 3.41 -16.43
C PHE A 64 -14.68 2.57 -16.17
N LEU A 65 -14.56 1.45 -15.44
CA LEU A 65 -15.70 0.63 -15.04
C LEU A 65 -16.62 1.40 -14.08
N LEU A 66 -16.06 2.05 -13.05
CA LEU A 66 -16.82 2.85 -12.10
C LEU A 66 -17.52 4.04 -12.77
N TYR A 67 -16.86 4.68 -13.74
CA TYR A 67 -17.44 5.74 -14.56
C TYR A 67 -18.69 5.26 -15.32
N LYS A 68 -18.59 4.10 -15.98
CA LYS A 68 -19.75 3.50 -16.68
C LYS A 68 -20.90 3.12 -15.75
N LEU A 69 -20.60 2.75 -14.51
CA LEU A 69 -21.58 2.39 -13.49
C LEU A 69 -22.17 3.62 -12.77
N GLY A 70 -21.68 4.83 -13.05
CA GLY A 70 -22.10 6.06 -12.38
C GLY A 70 -21.54 6.25 -10.96
N PHE A 71 -20.54 5.46 -10.57
CA PHE A 71 -19.87 5.56 -9.26
C PHE A 71 -18.61 6.44 -9.27
N TRP A 72 -18.19 6.91 -10.45
CA TRP A 72 -17.02 7.78 -10.58
C TRP A 72 -17.26 8.86 -11.64
N ASP A 73 -16.82 10.08 -11.37
CA ASP A 73 -16.72 11.16 -12.35
C ASP A 73 -15.46 12.00 -12.09
N ILE A 74 -15.25 13.03 -12.91
CA ILE A 74 -14.03 13.85 -12.86
C ILE A 74 -13.85 14.61 -11.52
N SER A 75 -14.92 14.88 -10.78
CA SER A 75 -14.85 15.52 -9.45
C SER A 75 -14.05 14.66 -8.46
N LEU A 76 -14.10 13.34 -8.62
CA LEU A 76 -13.43 12.35 -7.77
C LEU A 76 -12.00 12.03 -8.19
N LEU A 77 -11.49 12.69 -9.24
CA LEU A 77 -10.13 12.47 -9.73
C LEU A 77 -9.08 12.80 -8.67
N LYS A 78 -9.31 13.87 -7.90
CA LYS A 78 -8.41 14.29 -6.82
C LYS A 78 -8.25 13.17 -5.78
N ASP A 79 -9.38 12.64 -5.31
CA ASP A 79 -9.42 11.60 -4.28
C ASP A 79 -8.79 10.30 -4.81
N THR A 80 -8.99 10.01 -6.09
CA THR A 80 -8.37 8.86 -6.76
C THR A 80 -6.84 8.97 -6.82
N ILE A 81 -6.31 10.14 -7.17
CA ILE A 81 -4.86 10.39 -7.18
C ILE A 81 -4.29 10.25 -5.77
N PHE A 82 -4.99 10.80 -4.77
CA PHE A 82 -4.58 10.70 -3.38
C PHE A 82 -4.55 9.24 -2.91
N TRP A 83 -5.61 8.48 -3.15
CA TRP A 83 -5.68 7.05 -2.86
C TRP A 83 -4.59 6.25 -3.57
N PHE A 84 -4.31 6.57 -4.84
CA PHE A 84 -3.27 5.87 -5.60
C PHE A 84 -1.90 6.07 -4.96
N CYS A 85 -1.53 7.32 -4.66
CA CYS A 85 -0.23 7.66 -4.09
C CYS A 85 -0.05 7.20 -2.64
N THR A 86 -1.11 7.17 -1.84
CA THR A 86 -1.01 6.89 -0.39
C THR A 86 -1.35 5.46 -0.03
N THR A 87 -2.36 4.86 -0.66
CA THR A 87 -2.84 3.51 -0.33
C THR A 87 -2.35 2.49 -1.34
N ALA A 88 -2.58 2.70 -2.64
CA ALA A 88 -2.26 1.70 -3.66
C ALA A 88 -0.74 1.42 -3.75
N LEU A 89 0.08 2.48 -3.72
CA LEU A 89 1.55 2.32 -3.69
C LEU A 89 2.06 1.63 -2.43
N VAL A 90 1.51 1.95 -1.25
CA VAL A 90 1.93 1.31 0.01
C VAL A 90 1.57 -0.18 0.00
N LEU A 91 0.36 -0.53 -0.45
CA LEU A 91 -0.03 -1.94 -0.62
C LEU A 91 0.88 -2.65 -1.62
N LEU A 92 1.25 -1.98 -2.72
CA LEU A 92 2.19 -2.52 -3.71
C LEU A 92 3.56 -2.85 -3.09
N PHE A 93 4.14 -1.94 -2.30
CA PHE A 93 5.46 -2.17 -1.72
C PHE A 93 5.45 -3.18 -0.56
N THR A 94 4.31 -3.38 0.08
CA THR A 94 4.16 -4.34 1.20
C THR A 94 3.70 -5.72 0.75
N ILE A 95 3.26 -5.87 -0.51
CA ILE A 95 2.75 -7.14 -1.06
C ILE A 95 3.79 -8.27 -1.08
N ASN A 96 5.08 -7.93 -1.09
CA ASN A 96 6.18 -8.90 -0.99
C ASN A 96 6.14 -9.72 0.32
N LYS A 97 5.45 -9.24 1.36
CA LYS A 97 5.22 -9.95 2.62
C LYS A 97 4.05 -10.94 2.55
N ALA A 98 3.24 -10.90 1.49
CA ALA A 98 2.05 -11.74 1.35
C ALA A 98 2.44 -13.21 1.10
N LYS A 99 2.26 -14.04 2.13
CA LYS A 99 2.55 -15.49 2.09
C LYS A 99 1.32 -16.38 2.26
N THR A 100 0.19 -15.81 2.67
CA THR A 100 -1.03 -16.57 2.93
C THR A 100 -2.26 -15.76 2.55
N ASN A 101 -3.38 -16.44 2.32
CA ASN A 101 -4.66 -15.79 2.06
C ASN A 101 -5.15 -14.91 3.23
N ASN A 102 -4.64 -15.14 4.45
CA ASN A 102 -4.99 -14.32 5.61
C ASN A 102 -4.52 -12.88 5.44
N TYR A 103 -3.39 -12.65 4.78
CA TYR A 103 -2.88 -11.31 4.48
C TYR A 103 -3.94 -10.43 3.77
N PHE A 104 -4.67 -10.98 2.80
CA PHE A 104 -5.72 -10.25 2.09
C PHE A 104 -6.98 -10.05 2.93
N LYS A 105 -7.29 -11.01 3.81
CA LYS A 105 -8.38 -10.83 4.79
C LYS A 105 -8.04 -9.71 5.77
N ASP A 106 -6.78 -9.59 6.17
CA ASP A 106 -6.30 -8.56 7.07
C ASP A 106 -6.36 -7.19 6.37
N ILE A 107 -5.94 -7.09 5.10
CA ILE A 107 -6.17 -5.88 4.27
C ILE A 107 -7.65 -5.49 4.30
N ILE A 108 -8.58 -6.42 4.04
CA ILE A 108 -10.02 -6.11 4.05
C ILE A 108 -10.48 -5.62 5.43
N LYS A 109 -10.10 -6.32 6.50
CA LYS A 109 -10.54 -6.00 7.87
C LYS A 109 -9.97 -4.68 8.37
N GLU A 110 -8.70 -4.42 8.10
CA GLU A 110 -7.98 -3.24 8.55
C GLU A 110 -8.38 -2.00 7.73
N ASN A 111 -8.62 -2.14 6.42
CA ASN A 111 -9.02 -1.04 5.56
C ASN A 111 -10.51 -0.70 5.62
N LEU A 112 -11.41 -1.59 6.07
CA LEU A 112 -12.85 -1.31 6.06
C LEU A 112 -13.37 -0.54 7.28
N LYS A 113 -12.79 -0.70 8.48
CA LYS A 113 -13.34 -0.04 9.69
C LYS A 113 -12.60 1.23 10.08
N TRP A 114 -11.28 1.16 10.15
CA TRP A 114 -10.47 2.26 10.68
C TRP A 114 -10.12 3.30 9.64
N VAL A 115 -9.80 2.88 8.41
CA VAL A 115 -9.48 3.82 7.32
C VAL A 115 -10.71 4.65 6.95
N ILE A 116 -11.89 4.03 6.86
CA ILE A 116 -13.16 4.74 6.64
C ILE A 116 -13.39 5.80 7.72
N ALA A 117 -13.25 5.46 9.00
CA ALA A 117 -13.43 6.45 10.07
C ALA A 117 -12.37 7.57 10.01
N ILE A 118 -11.10 7.23 9.77
CA ILE A 118 -9.99 8.19 9.70
C ILE A 118 -10.15 9.11 8.48
N GLU A 119 -10.51 8.56 7.32
CA GLU A 119 -10.70 9.32 6.09
C GLU A 119 -11.86 10.30 6.20
N PHE A 120 -12.96 9.89 6.87
CA PHE A 120 -14.03 10.80 7.26
C PHE A 120 -13.49 11.95 8.11
N ILE A 121 -12.75 11.63 9.18
CA ILE A 121 -12.25 12.63 10.14
C ILE A 121 -11.25 13.58 9.48
N VAL A 122 -10.42 13.04 8.60
CA VAL A 122 -9.35 13.79 7.97
C VAL A 122 -9.91 14.67 6.84
N ASN A 123 -10.81 14.18 6.00
CA ASN A 123 -11.22 14.96 4.83
C ASN A 123 -12.45 15.84 5.07
N PHE A 124 -13.29 15.52 6.07
CA PHE A 124 -14.56 16.23 6.25
C PHE A 124 -14.40 17.60 6.91
N TYR A 125 -13.49 17.74 7.89
CA TYR A 125 -13.21 19.03 8.52
C TYR A 125 -11.72 19.37 8.50
N THR A 126 -11.39 20.48 7.86
CA THR A 126 -10.04 21.03 7.84
C THR A 126 -9.92 22.26 8.74
N PHE A 127 -8.73 22.45 9.33
CA PHE A 127 -8.45 23.67 10.08
C PHE A 127 -8.18 24.84 9.12
N SER A 128 -8.03 26.06 9.66
CA SER A 128 -7.54 27.17 8.85
C SER A 128 -6.14 26.86 8.30
N LEU A 129 -5.82 27.40 7.12
CA LEU A 129 -4.55 27.12 6.44
C LEU A 129 -3.32 27.30 7.34
N VAL A 130 -3.29 28.36 8.16
CA VAL A 130 -2.19 28.63 9.10
C VAL A 130 -2.05 27.52 10.14
N LYS A 131 -3.17 27.00 10.66
CA LYS A 131 -3.16 25.90 11.64
C LYS A 131 -2.70 24.59 10.99
N GLU A 132 -3.17 24.29 9.78
CA GLU A 132 -2.72 23.11 9.02
C GLU A 132 -1.23 23.20 8.68
N LEU A 133 -0.71 24.39 8.34
CA LEU A 133 0.70 24.60 8.02
C LEU A 133 1.63 24.38 9.22
N LEU A 134 1.16 24.65 10.45
CA LEU A 134 1.87 24.34 11.69
C LEU A 134 1.71 22.88 12.10
N LEU A 135 0.52 22.29 11.93
CA LEU A 135 0.22 20.93 12.38
C LEU A 135 0.95 19.87 11.54
N VAL A 136 0.98 20.01 10.22
CA VAL A 136 1.64 19.06 9.30
C VAL A 136 3.11 18.77 9.68
N PRO A 137 4.01 19.75 9.85
CA PRO A 137 5.42 19.48 10.17
C PRO A 137 5.59 18.89 11.56
N ILE A 138 4.72 19.24 12.52
CA ILE A 138 4.72 18.64 13.86
C ILE A 138 4.39 17.14 13.75
N VAL A 139 3.34 16.79 13.01
CA VAL A 139 2.93 15.39 12.81
C VAL A 139 4.02 14.61 12.04
N ILE A 140 4.60 15.19 10.99
CA ILE A 140 5.70 14.58 10.23
C ILE A 140 6.91 14.34 11.14
N PHE A 141 7.29 15.33 11.94
CA PHE A 141 8.41 15.21 12.88
C PHE A 141 8.19 14.09 13.90
N LEU A 142 7.00 14.03 14.52
CA LEU A 142 6.63 12.95 15.44
C LEU A 142 6.63 11.58 14.74
N ALA A 143 6.18 11.50 13.49
CA ALA A 143 6.16 10.27 12.71
C ALA A 143 7.57 9.78 12.36
N LEU A 144 8.48 10.71 12.03
CA LEU A 144 9.89 10.40 11.80
C LEU A 144 10.56 9.89 13.09
N LEU A 145 10.33 10.56 14.22
CA LEU A 145 10.81 10.08 15.52
C LEU A 145 10.27 8.69 15.85
N GLN A 146 8.99 8.43 15.54
CA GLN A 146 8.37 7.12 15.74
C GLN A 146 9.08 6.06 14.90
N GLY A 147 9.27 6.30 13.60
CA GLY A 147 9.95 5.37 12.71
C GLY A 147 11.38 5.05 13.14
N VAL A 148 12.13 6.06 13.60
CA VAL A 148 13.49 5.86 14.15
C VAL A 148 13.42 5.04 15.45
N SER A 149 12.49 5.36 16.35
CA SER A 149 12.36 4.66 17.63
C SER A 149 11.95 3.19 17.49
N GLN A 150 11.15 2.85 16.48
CA GLN A 150 10.73 1.47 16.19
C GLN A 150 11.86 0.64 15.57
N SER A 151 12.86 1.30 14.98
CA SER A 151 13.97 0.62 14.30
C SER A 151 14.98 0.01 15.27
N ASP A 152 15.01 0.46 16.53
CA ASP A 152 15.96 -0.01 17.54
C ASP A 152 15.27 -0.35 18.87
N LYS A 153 15.53 -1.56 19.37
CA LYS A 153 14.98 -2.04 20.65
C LYS A 153 15.35 -1.16 21.84
N ARG A 154 16.43 -0.38 21.76
CA ARG A 154 16.84 0.57 22.81
C ARG A 154 15.81 1.68 23.05
N PHE A 155 15.01 2.03 22.03
CA PHE A 155 14.05 3.14 22.09
C PHE A 155 12.59 2.70 22.24
N ILE A 156 12.34 1.46 22.70
CA ILE A 156 10.97 0.93 22.89
C ILE A 156 10.11 1.85 23.77
N GLN A 157 10.69 2.47 24.82
CA GLN A 157 9.95 3.38 25.68
C GLN A 157 9.51 4.66 24.94
N VAL A 158 10.36 5.18 24.06
CA VAL A 158 10.05 6.34 23.21
C VAL A 158 8.96 5.98 22.20
N SER A 159 9.06 4.80 21.56
CA SER A 159 8.02 4.30 20.64
C SER A 159 6.65 4.23 21.31
N LYS A 160 6.57 3.69 22.53
CA LYS A 160 5.31 3.61 23.29
C LYS A 160 4.77 4.99 23.67
N PHE A 161 5.66 5.92 24.05
CA PHE A 161 5.26 7.28 24.39
C PHE A 161 4.69 8.03 23.18
N LEU A 162 5.36 7.92 22.03
CA LEU A 162 4.91 8.50 20.77
C LEU A 162 3.62 7.84 20.26
N GLU A 163 3.45 6.52 20.41
CA GLU A 163 2.18 5.83 20.16
C GLU A 163 1.02 6.43 20.97
N ASN A 164 1.25 6.72 22.25
CA ASN A 164 0.25 7.40 23.08
C ASN A 164 -0.03 8.83 22.60
N ILE A 165 0.99 9.59 22.19
CA ILE A 165 0.79 10.93 21.61
C ILE A 165 -0.07 10.84 20.35
N PHE A 166 0.22 9.91 19.43
CA PHE A 166 -0.59 9.68 18.24
C PHE A 166 -2.03 9.31 18.59
N ALA A 167 -2.24 8.49 19.63
CA ALA A 167 -3.57 8.15 20.11
C ALA A 167 -4.33 9.39 20.62
N PHE A 168 -3.68 10.27 21.39
CA PHE A 168 -4.30 11.52 21.86
C PHE A 168 -4.62 12.49 20.72
N ILE A 169 -3.71 12.65 19.75
CA ILE A 169 -3.96 13.47 18.56
C ILE A 169 -5.17 12.90 17.79
N GLY A 170 -5.19 11.59 17.55
CA GLY A 170 -6.29 10.90 16.87
C GLY A 170 -7.63 11.09 17.59
N LEU A 171 -7.66 10.90 18.91
CA LEU A 171 -8.86 11.13 19.73
C LEU A 171 -9.32 12.58 19.70
N GLY A 172 -8.39 13.54 19.74
CA GLY A 172 -8.71 14.97 19.62
C GLY A 172 -9.37 15.31 18.27
N LEU A 173 -8.84 14.75 17.18
CA LEU A 173 -9.43 14.91 15.84
C LEU A 173 -10.83 14.27 15.74
N ILE A 174 -11.01 13.06 16.29
CA ILE A 174 -12.33 12.41 16.36
C ILE A 174 -13.33 13.31 17.09
N ALA A 175 -12.97 13.80 18.28
CA ALA A 175 -13.84 14.65 19.09
C ALA A 175 -14.20 15.96 18.37
N PHE A 176 -13.24 16.57 17.67
CA PHE A 176 -13.46 17.76 16.85
C PHE A 176 -14.45 17.51 15.71
N VAL A 177 -14.30 16.40 14.99
CA VAL A 177 -15.19 16.04 13.88
C VAL A 177 -16.59 15.74 14.39
N VAL A 178 -16.72 15.03 15.51
CA VAL A 178 -18.02 14.77 16.14
C VAL A 178 -18.69 16.09 16.54
N TYR A 179 -17.95 17.00 17.17
CA TYR A 179 -18.46 18.31 17.57
C TYR A 179 -18.95 19.14 16.36
N MET A 180 -18.14 19.20 15.30
CA MET A 180 -18.50 19.92 14.07
C MET A 180 -19.68 19.26 13.34
N THR A 181 -19.75 17.93 13.35
CA THR A 181 -20.86 17.14 12.79
C THR A 181 -22.19 17.49 13.46
N PHE A 182 -22.22 17.59 14.80
CA PHE A 182 -23.43 18.01 15.50
C PHE A 182 -23.84 19.44 15.16
N LYS A 183 -22.87 20.32 14.88
CA LYS A 183 -23.13 21.72 14.52
C LYS A 183 -23.61 21.90 13.08
N ASN A 184 -23.10 21.09 12.14
CA ASN A 184 -23.32 21.22 10.69
C ASN A 184 -23.86 19.91 10.06
N TYR A 185 -24.87 19.29 10.67
CA TYR A 185 -25.38 17.98 10.23
C TYR A 185 -25.93 17.93 8.80
N GLN A 186 -26.32 19.07 8.24
CA GLN A 186 -26.93 19.18 6.90
C GLN A 186 -25.91 19.02 5.76
N GLU A 187 -24.63 19.29 6.00
CA GLU A 187 -23.56 19.23 4.98
C GLU A 187 -23.05 17.78 4.75
N ILE A 188 -23.30 16.85 5.68
CA ILE A 188 -22.81 15.46 5.62
C ILE A 188 -23.59 14.61 4.62
N PHE A 189 -24.87 14.91 4.40
CA PHE A 189 -25.77 14.07 3.59
C PHE A 189 -25.82 14.43 2.10
N ILE A 190 -24.86 15.22 1.60
CA ILE A 190 -24.73 15.51 0.17
C ILE A 190 -24.14 14.26 -0.52
N ILE A 191 -24.82 13.76 -1.56
CA ILE A 191 -24.48 12.52 -2.27
C ILE A 191 -23.03 12.52 -2.78
N ASP A 192 -22.52 13.67 -3.21
CA ASP A 192 -21.15 13.81 -3.72
C ASP A 192 -20.08 13.57 -2.62
N ASN A 193 -20.37 14.01 -1.39
CA ASN A 193 -19.50 13.75 -0.23
C ASN A 193 -19.49 12.27 0.14
N LEU A 194 -20.59 11.56 -0.10
CA LEU A 194 -20.68 10.12 0.16
C LEU A 194 -19.86 9.30 -0.85
N PHE A 195 -19.84 9.69 -2.12
CA PHE A 195 -19.00 9.01 -3.11
C PHE A 195 -17.51 9.28 -2.89
N SER A 196 -17.11 10.52 -2.63
CA SER A 196 -15.73 10.87 -2.26
C SER A 196 -15.25 10.08 -1.04
N PHE A 197 -16.15 9.87 -0.08
CA PHE A 197 -15.88 9.09 1.12
C PHE A 197 -15.74 7.57 0.88
N LEU A 198 -16.61 6.98 0.07
CA LEU A 198 -16.63 5.52 -0.15
C LEU A 198 -15.66 5.07 -1.24
N LEU A 199 -15.18 5.99 -2.08
CA LEU A 199 -14.34 5.65 -3.22
C LEU A 199 -13.01 4.99 -2.82
N PRO A 200 -12.22 5.49 -1.84
CA PRO A 200 -10.93 4.89 -1.52
C PRO A 200 -11.03 3.47 -0.92
N PRO A 201 -11.99 3.17 -0.01
CA PRO A 201 -12.27 1.80 0.42
C PRO A 201 -12.72 0.89 -0.74
N LEU A 202 -13.60 1.39 -1.61
CA LEU A 202 -14.10 0.66 -2.77
C LEU A 202 -12.95 0.31 -3.73
N LEU A 203 -12.12 1.29 -4.09
CA LEU A 203 -10.93 1.09 -4.94
C LEU A 203 -9.95 0.10 -4.30
N THR A 204 -9.76 0.17 -2.98
CA THR A 204 -8.90 -0.79 -2.25
C THR A 204 -9.41 -2.22 -2.37
N ILE A 205 -10.73 -2.45 -2.21
CA ILE A 205 -11.33 -3.77 -2.40
C ILE A 205 -11.17 -4.25 -3.84
N LEU A 206 -11.45 -3.38 -4.81
CA LEU A 206 -11.31 -3.69 -6.24
C LEU A 206 -9.85 -3.92 -6.66
N LEU A 207 -8.88 -3.43 -5.88
CA LEU A 207 -7.45 -3.63 -6.09
C LEU A 207 -6.97 -5.02 -5.61
N ILE A 208 -7.70 -5.68 -4.71
CA ILE A 208 -7.31 -6.97 -4.12
C ILE A 208 -7.03 -8.06 -5.18
N PRO A 209 -7.86 -8.26 -6.21
CA PRO A 209 -7.58 -9.27 -7.24
C PRO A 209 -6.23 -9.06 -7.93
N PHE A 210 -5.88 -7.81 -8.25
CA PHE A 210 -4.58 -7.46 -8.81
C PHE A 210 -3.43 -7.79 -7.83
N LEU A 211 -3.56 -7.37 -6.57
CA LEU A 211 -2.55 -7.64 -5.54
C LEU A 211 -2.38 -9.14 -5.28
N TYR A 212 -3.46 -9.92 -5.37
CA TYR A 212 -3.42 -11.38 -5.22
C TYR A 212 -2.60 -12.04 -6.32
N LEU A 213 -2.86 -11.67 -7.57
CA LEU A 213 -2.11 -12.17 -8.73
C LEU A 213 -0.63 -11.75 -8.65
N LEU A 214 -0.36 -10.50 -8.26
CA LEU A 214 1.00 -10.01 -8.07
C LEU A 214 1.73 -10.76 -6.96
N ALA A 215 1.09 -11.04 -5.83
CA ALA A 215 1.67 -11.83 -4.75
C ALA A 215 2.03 -13.25 -5.22
N ILE A 216 1.16 -13.89 -6.00
CA ILE A 216 1.44 -15.19 -6.60
C ILE A 216 2.67 -15.11 -7.51
N TYR A 217 2.72 -14.12 -8.41
CA TYR A 217 3.86 -13.91 -9.30
C TYR A 217 5.17 -13.76 -8.53
N ILE A 218 5.21 -12.89 -7.52
CA ILE A 218 6.40 -12.65 -6.68
C ILE A 218 6.84 -13.93 -5.97
N ASN A 219 5.91 -14.69 -5.40
CA ASN A 219 6.26 -15.94 -4.70
C ASN A 219 6.76 -17.04 -5.66
N TYR A 220 6.26 -17.08 -6.90
CA TYR A 220 6.80 -17.99 -7.93
C TYR A 220 8.19 -17.58 -8.38
N GLU A 221 8.43 -16.30 -8.64
CA GLU A 221 9.76 -15.76 -8.98
C GLU A 221 10.78 -16.12 -7.88
N ASP A 222 10.47 -15.83 -6.61
CA ASP A 222 11.35 -16.15 -5.47
C ASP A 222 11.68 -17.65 -5.41
N LEU A 223 10.66 -18.50 -5.54
CA LEU A 223 10.83 -19.94 -5.51
C LEU A 223 11.63 -20.45 -6.73
N PHE A 224 11.39 -19.93 -7.93
CA PHE A 224 12.08 -20.36 -9.16
C PHE A 224 13.53 -19.91 -9.22
N VAL A 225 13.84 -18.74 -8.65
CA VAL A 225 15.22 -18.30 -8.44
C VAL A 225 15.90 -19.28 -7.49
N ARG A 226 15.26 -19.65 -6.38
CA ARG A 226 15.81 -20.61 -5.42
C ARG A 226 16.05 -22.00 -6.03
N VAL A 227 15.10 -22.50 -6.82
CA VAL A 227 15.23 -23.77 -7.57
C VAL A 227 16.46 -23.76 -8.48
N ASN A 228 16.72 -22.66 -9.19
CA ASN A 228 17.90 -22.56 -10.05
C ASN A 228 19.23 -22.75 -9.29
N PHE A 229 19.27 -22.42 -7.99
CA PHE A 229 20.44 -22.63 -7.13
C PHE A 229 20.51 -24.03 -6.50
N MET A 230 19.42 -24.80 -6.52
CA MET A 230 19.36 -26.15 -5.90
C MET A 230 19.92 -27.25 -6.80
N THR A 231 19.87 -27.09 -8.12
CA THR A 231 20.43 -28.08 -9.06
C THR A 231 20.96 -27.39 -10.31
N ASN A 232 22.12 -27.83 -10.80
CA ASN A 232 22.72 -27.36 -12.06
C ASN A 232 22.10 -28.04 -13.31
N ASP A 233 21.31 -29.11 -13.13
CA ASP A 233 20.68 -29.80 -14.25
C ASP A 233 19.47 -29.02 -14.76
N ARG A 234 19.61 -28.47 -15.98
CA ARG A 234 18.58 -27.67 -16.66
C ARG A 234 17.29 -28.47 -16.90
N LYS A 235 17.36 -29.79 -17.13
CA LYS A 235 16.17 -30.62 -17.37
C LYS A 235 15.41 -30.85 -16.07
N LYS A 236 16.11 -31.22 -14.99
CA LYS A 236 15.51 -31.39 -13.65
C LYS A 236 14.90 -30.07 -13.15
N ASN A 237 15.58 -28.94 -13.34
CA ASN A 237 15.05 -27.61 -13.01
C ASN A 237 13.73 -27.30 -13.74
N LYS A 238 13.66 -27.52 -15.06
CA LYS A 238 12.44 -27.27 -15.83
C LYS A 238 11.28 -28.16 -15.38
N LEU A 239 11.54 -29.45 -15.13
CA LEU A 239 10.55 -30.39 -14.64
C LEU A 239 10.02 -29.96 -13.26
N LEU A 240 10.92 -29.57 -12.36
CA LEU A 240 10.56 -29.12 -11.02
C LEU A 240 9.67 -27.88 -11.06
N LYS A 241 10.03 -26.86 -11.85
CA LYS A 241 9.20 -25.65 -12.01
C LYS A 241 7.82 -25.97 -12.56
N LYS A 242 7.73 -26.89 -13.53
CA LYS A 242 6.45 -27.33 -14.11
C LYS A 242 5.57 -28.03 -13.07
N GLU A 243 6.14 -28.95 -12.30
CA GLU A 243 5.41 -29.65 -11.24
C GLU A 243 4.94 -28.69 -10.14
N ILE A 244 5.75 -27.68 -9.79
CA ILE A 244 5.33 -26.66 -8.82
C ILE A 244 4.16 -25.82 -9.37
N LEU A 245 4.19 -25.41 -10.63
CA LEU A 245 3.06 -24.70 -11.28
C LEU A 245 1.77 -25.52 -11.29
N LEU A 246 1.85 -26.80 -11.64
CA LEU A 246 0.69 -27.68 -11.76
C LEU A 246 0.02 -27.95 -10.41
N ASN A 247 0.81 -28.04 -9.34
CA ASN A 247 0.32 -28.38 -8.00
C ASN A 247 -0.13 -27.13 -7.21
N ALA A 248 0.61 -26.02 -7.30
CA ALA A 248 0.26 -24.77 -6.59
C ALA A 248 -0.83 -23.95 -7.31
N LYS A 249 -0.84 -23.91 -8.64
CA LYS A 249 -1.77 -23.12 -9.48
C LYS A 249 -1.86 -21.66 -9.00
N LEU A 250 -3.07 -21.15 -8.75
CA LEU A 250 -3.33 -19.82 -8.21
C LEU A 250 -3.58 -19.83 -6.70
N ASN A 251 -3.11 -20.84 -5.97
CA ASN A 251 -3.30 -20.91 -4.52
C ASN A 251 -2.01 -20.51 -3.79
N LEU A 252 -2.02 -19.28 -3.25
CA LEU A 252 -0.87 -18.73 -2.52
C LEU A 252 -0.46 -19.59 -1.32
N SER A 253 -1.43 -20.13 -0.56
CA SER A 253 -1.14 -20.98 0.59
C SER A 253 -0.46 -22.30 0.21
N ARG A 254 -0.87 -22.92 -0.90
CA ARG A 254 -0.21 -24.14 -1.43
C ARG A 254 1.21 -23.82 -1.90
N LEU A 255 1.39 -22.72 -2.63
CA LEU A 255 2.70 -22.28 -3.10
C LEU A 255 3.69 -22.07 -1.94
N THR A 256 3.26 -21.41 -0.87
CA THR A 256 4.12 -21.18 0.29
C THR A 256 4.39 -22.44 1.09
N THR A 257 3.46 -23.40 1.11
CA THR A 257 3.66 -24.72 1.72
C THR A 257 4.72 -25.51 0.96
N ILE A 258 4.60 -25.57 -0.38
CA ILE A 258 5.60 -26.18 -1.26
C ILE A 258 6.96 -25.51 -1.04
N SER A 259 7.02 -24.17 -1.07
CA SER A 259 8.26 -23.39 -0.84
C SER A 259 8.96 -23.73 0.47
N LYS A 260 8.20 -23.87 1.57
CA LYS A 260 8.77 -24.21 2.89
C LYS A 260 9.28 -25.65 2.95
N LYS A 261 8.53 -26.61 2.41
CA LYS A 261 8.90 -28.03 2.45
C LYS A 261 10.06 -28.34 1.48
N LEU A 262 10.17 -27.61 0.36
CA LEU A 262 11.23 -27.79 -0.64
C LEU A 262 12.66 -27.61 -0.08
N ASN A 263 12.83 -26.77 0.95
CA ASN A 263 14.13 -26.51 1.58
C ASN A 263 14.68 -27.72 2.37
N LYS A 264 13.88 -28.77 2.61
CA LYS A 264 14.28 -29.94 3.41
C LYS A 264 14.61 -31.19 2.58
N PHE A 265 14.58 -31.09 1.26
CA PHE A 265 14.76 -32.24 0.38
C PHE A 265 16.21 -32.32 -0.13
N ASP A 266 16.84 -33.49 0.03
CA ASP A 266 18.19 -33.74 -0.49
C ASP A 266 18.10 -34.15 -1.97
N TRP A 267 18.54 -33.24 -2.85
CA TRP A 267 18.36 -33.33 -4.29
C TRP A 267 19.37 -34.24 -5.00
N ASN A 268 20.39 -34.71 -4.29
CA ASN A 268 21.44 -35.54 -4.88
C ASN A 268 21.03 -37.02 -5.07
N HIS A 269 19.94 -37.47 -4.43
CA HIS A 269 19.61 -38.91 -4.31
C HIS A 269 18.18 -39.32 -4.66
N SER A 270 17.39 -38.48 -5.34
CA SER A 270 15.97 -38.79 -5.61
C SER A 270 15.61 -38.79 -7.09
N ASP A 271 15.34 -39.99 -7.62
CA ASP A 271 14.88 -40.20 -9.00
C ASP A 271 13.40 -39.84 -9.23
N ASN A 272 12.65 -39.49 -8.17
CA ASN A 272 11.19 -39.36 -8.24
C ASN A 272 10.66 -38.01 -7.73
N ILE A 273 10.99 -36.95 -8.45
CA ILE A 273 10.59 -35.56 -8.16
C ILE A 273 9.05 -35.39 -8.13
N ARG A 274 8.32 -36.16 -8.94
CA ARG A 274 6.87 -36.04 -9.11
C ARG A 274 6.09 -36.55 -7.90
N SER A 275 6.46 -37.69 -7.34
CA SER A 275 5.80 -38.26 -6.16
C SER A 275 6.03 -37.39 -4.91
N TYR A 276 7.23 -36.80 -4.80
CA TYR A 276 7.54 -35.90 -3.68
C TYR A 276 6.68 -34.62 -3.72
N ILE A 277 6.55 -33.93 -4.85
CA ILE A 277 5.74 -32.71 -4.90
C ILE A 277 4.26 -32.99 -4.58
N GLN A 278 3.71 -34.14 -5.00
CA GLN A 278 2.34 -34.53 -4.69
C GLN A 278 2.11 -34.73 -3.17
N THR A 279 3.08 -35.28 -2.44
CA THR A 279 2.99 -35.42 -0.98
C THR A 279 3.16 -34.08 -0.24
N LEU A 280 3.77 -33.07 -0.87
CA LEU A 280 3.88 -31.73 -0.27
C LEU A 280 2.54 -30.98 -0.22
N THR A 281 1.61 -31.33 -1.11
CA THR A 281 0.30 -30.68 -1.27
C THR A 281 -0.87 -31.36 -0.56
N GLN A 282 -0.66 -32.55 0.00
CA GLN A 282 -1.54 -33.15 1.01
C GLN A 282 -1.30 -32.49 2.37
#